data_AF-A0A945YWF6-F1
#
_entry.id   AF-A0A945YWF6-F1
#
_cell.length_a   1.000
_cell.length_b   1.000
_cell.length_c   1.000
_cell.angle_alpha   90.00
_cell.angle_beta   90.00
_cell.angle_gamma   90.00
#
_symmetry.space_group_name_H-M   'P 1'
#
loop_
_entity.id
_entity.type
_entity.pdbx_description
1 polymer ?
#
loop_
_entity_poly.entity_id
_entity_poly.type
_entity_poly.pdbx_seq_one_letter_code
_entity_poly.pdbx_strand_id
1 'polypeptide(L)'
;MNKTNNSLIIGFIVIFLMGSVINGTAKATEKTSIGKEKIDAKHIIKTVCTKCHNINRIIYSPDRDVRDWVQIIAFANRKEKFITKEEMVAVIEWLQVNRKELKPAPVDLDELTNGFDPAMKEFLVKNKCLMCHTGDRIQQKAGLLSAQEWQGILSRMKLKGPGLLKGTSADKAADYLSNVHIQIPDDFEESVKDTKDKCIYSQ
;
A
#
# COMPACT_ATOMS: atom_id res chain seq x y z
N MET A 1 -43.13 -10.80 -89.33
CA MET A 1 -42.01 -11.76 -89.48
C MET A 1 -41.76 -12.34 -88.09
N ASN A 2 -42.19 -13.58 -87.79
CA ASN A 2 -41.42 -14.85 -87.92
C ASN A 2 -40.06 -14.76 -87.19
N LYS A 3 -39.58 -15.71 -86.37
CA LYS A 3 -39.99 -17.10 -86.07
C LYS A 3 -39.06 -17.62 -84.96
N THR A 4 -39.61 -18.46 -84.07
CA THR A 4 -39.05 -19.70 -83.47
C THR A 4 -37.67 -19.77 -82.78
N ASN A 5 -37.75 -20.37 -81.57
CA ASN A 5 -36.73 -21.07 -80.80
C ASN A 5 -36.15 -22.35 -81.48
N ASN A 6 -35.13 -22.90 -80.81
CA ASN A 6 -34.57 -24.26 -80.86
C ASN A 6 -33.42 -24.46 -81.87
N SER A 7 -32.40 -25.29 -81.64
CA SER A 7 -31.82 -26.01 -80.50
C SER A 7 -30.66 -26.76 -81.14
N LEU A 8 -29.47 -26.81 -80.54
CA LEU A 8 -28.43 -27.74 -80.97
C LEU A 8 -27.78 -28.40 -79.76
N ILE A 9 -28.04 -29.71 -79.71
CA ILE A 9 -27.53 -30.74 -78.81
C ILE A 9 -26.01 -30.87 -78.97
N ILE A 10 -25.30 -31.16 -77.88
CA ILE A 10 -24.10 -32.02 -77.68
C ILE A 10 -23.71 -31.78 -76.21
N GLY A 11 -23.45 -32.71 -75.31
CA GLY A 11 -23.21 -34.15 -75.34
C GLY A 11 -22.59 -34.47 -73.97
N PHE A 12 -22.99 -35.59 -73.37
CA PHE A 12 -22.51 -36.08 -72.08
C PHE A 12 -21.00 -36.35 -72.09
N ILE A 13 -20.24 -35.77 -71.15
CA ILE A 13 -19.03 -36.41 -70.60
C ILE A 13 -19.05 -36.25 -69.07
N VAL A 14 -19.24 -37.38 -68.42
CA VAL A 14 -19.10 -37.61 -66.99
C VAL A 14 -17.60 -37.66 -66.67
N ILE A 15 -17.12 -36.78 -65.79
CA ILE A 15 -15.84 -36.96 -65.11
C ILE A 15 -16.15 -37.14 -63.62
N PHE A 16 -16.01 -38.39 -63.18
CA PHE A 16 -15.98 -38.80 -61.78
C PHE A 16 -14.75 -38.16 -61.11
N LEU A 17 -14.94 -37.10 -60.31
CA LEU A 17 -13.95 -36.71 -59.31
C LEU A 17 -14.24 -37.47 -58.02
N MET A 18 -13.61 -38.65 -57.93
CA MET A 18 -13.46 -39.40 -56.69
C MET A 18 -12.82 -38.51 -55.61
N GLY A 19 -13.31 -38.68 -54.38
CA GLY A 19 -13.11 -37.75 -53.28
C GLY A 19 -11.71 -37.66 -52.70
N SER A 20 -11.56 -36.61 -51.88
CA SER A 20 -10.77 -36.62 -50.65
C SER A 20 -11.32 -35.52 -49.75
N VAL A 21 -12.40 -35.80 -49.03
CA VAL A 21 -12.76 -35.00 -47.87
C VAL A 21 -11.81 -35.42 -46.77
N ILE A 22 -10.81 -34.57 -46.51
CA ILE A 22 -9.91 -34.71 -45.37
C ILE A 22 -10.76 -34.39 -44.15
N ASN A 23 -11.37 -35.41 -43.53
CA ASN A 23 -11.90 -35.28 -42.18
C ASN A 23 -10.72 -35.18 -41.22
N GLY A 24 -10.11 -33.99 -41.18
CA GLY A 24 -9.23 -33.57 -40.11
C GLY A 24 -10.05 -33.50 -38.84
N THR A 25 -10.09 -34.59 -38.09
CA THR A 25 -10.44 -34.55 -36.68
C THR A 25 -9.36 -33.73 -36.01
N ALA A 26 -9.61 -32.43 -35.86
CA ALA A 26 -8.89 -31.61 -34.92
C ALA A 26 -9.13 -32.26 -33.55
N LYS A 27 -8.15 -33.04 -33.08
CA LYS A 27 -8.03 -33.35 -31.66
C LYS A 27 -7.86 -31.99 -30.99
N ALA A 28 -8.98 -31.44 -30.52
CA ALA A 28 -8.97 -30.43 -29.49
C ALA A 28 -8.13 -31.03 -28.37
N THR A 29 -6.88 -30.57 -28.29
CA THR A 29 -6.01 -30.85 -27.18
C THR A 29 -6.74 -30.22 -26.02
N GLU A 30 -7.42 -31.07 -25.25
CA GLU A 30 -8.02 -30.75 -23.97
C GLU A 30 -6.91 -30.03 -23.21
N LYS A 31 -7.02 -28.70 -23.17
CA LYS A 31 -6.12 -27.84 -22.45
C LYS A 31 -6.34 -28.27 -21.01
N THR A 32 -5.46 -29.13 -20.53
CA THR A 32 -5.45 -29.61 -19.16
C THR A 32 -5.62 -28.39 -18.30
N SER A 33 -6.81 -28.26 -17.71
CA SER A 33 -7.11 -27.31 -16.67
C SER A 33 -6.27 -27.75 -15.49
N ILE A 34 -4.99 -27.40 -15.52
CA ILE A 34 -4.14 -27.37 -14.33
C ILE A 34 -4.91 -26.47 -13.39
N GLY A 35 -5.54 -27.07 -12.38
CA GLY A 35 -6.33 -26.35 -11.40
C GLY A 35 -5.48 -25.19 -10.90
N LYS A 36 -5.92 -23.96 -11.20
CA LYS A 36 -5.21 -22.76 -10.78
C LYS A 36 -5.17 -22.83 -9.25
N GLU A 37 -3.98 -23.07 -8.71
CA GLU A 37 -3.78 -23.18 -7.27
C GLU A 37 -4.43 -21.97 -6.60
N LYS A 38 -5.27 -22.22 -5.59
CA LYS A 38 -6.06 -21.16 -4.96
C LYS A 38 -5.08 -20.18 -4.31
N ILE A 39 -5.07 -18.94 -4.78
CA ILE A 39 -4.21 -17.89 -4.25
C ILE A 39 -4.56 -17.64 -2.78
N ASP A 40 -3.60 -17.85 -1.87
CA ASP A 40 -3.75 -17.53 -0.45
C ASP A 40 -3.48 -16.04 -0.21
N ALA A 41 -4.53 -15.23 -0.43
CA ALA A 41 -4.50 -13.80 -0.21
C ALA A 41 -4.12 -13.41 1.23
N LYS A 42 -4.57 -14.18 2.24
CA LYS A 42 -4.28 -13.89 3.65
C LYS A 42 -2.80 -14.11 3.95
N HIS A 43 -2.20 -15.15 3.37
CA HIS A 43 -0.76 -15.37 3.44
C HIS A 43 0.01 -14.23 2.79
N ILE A 44 -0.32 -13.86 1.55
CA ILE A 44 0.33 -12.76 0.81
C ILE A 44 0.29 -11.45 1.62
N ILE A 45 -0.86 -11.13 2.21
CA ILE A 45 -1.01 -9.94 3.07
C ILE A 45 -0.04 -10.00 4.26
N LYS A 46 0.09 -11.17 4.91
CA LYS A 46 0.91 -11.34 6.11
C LYS A 46 2.40 -11.48 5.85
N THR A 47 2.82 -11.85 4.64
CA THR A 47 4.24 -12.12 4.33
C THR A 47 4.81 -11.17 3.28
N VAL A 48 4.07 -10.85 2.23
CA VAL A 48 4.56 -10.04 1.10
C VAL A 48 4.24 -8.57 1.32
N CYS A 49 2.98 -8.24 1.63
CA CYS A 49 2.58 -6.84 1.84
C CYS A 49 3.20 -6.21 3.09
N THR A 50 3.68 -7.05 4.02
CA THR A 50 4.28 -6.63 5.29
C THR A 50 5.81 -6.54 5.26
N LYS A 51 6.46 -6.84 4.13
CA LYS A 51 7.93 -6.77 4.01
C LYS A 51 8.49 -5.38 4.32
N CYS A 52 7.77 -4.33 3.92
CA CYS A 52 8.23 -2.95 4.07
C CYS A 52 7.63 -2.25 5.31
N HIS A 53 6.41 -2.64 5.70
CA HIS A 53 5.67 -2.00 6.79
C HIS A 53 4.85 -3.06 7.52
N ASN A 54 4.64 -2.91 8.83
CA ASN A 54 3.83 -3.86 9.58
C ASN A 54 2.34 -3.88 9.12
N ILE A 55 1.63 -4.92 9.54
CA ILE A 55 0.22 -5.18 9.19
C ILE A 55 -0.75 -4.08 9.67
N ASN A 56 -0.33 -3.26 10.66
CA ASN A 56 -1.17 -2.23 11.26
C ASN A 56 -1.56 -1.16 10.23
N ARG A 57 -0.74 -0.91 9.20
CA ARG A 57 -1.10 0.01 8.10
C ARG A 57 -2.33 -0.45 7.32
N ILE A 58 -2.51 -1.77 7.18
CA ILE A 58 -3.68 -2.34 6.50
C ILE A 58 -4.87 -2.33 7.47
N ILE A 59 -4.65 -2.67 8.74
CA ILE A 59 -5.71 -2.77 9.75
C ILE A 59 -6.30 -1.42 10.13
N TYR A 60 -5.49 -0.37 10.27
CA TYR A 60 -5.95 0.96 10.69
C TYR A 60 -6.27 1.91 9.55
N SER A 61 -6.15 1.45 8.30
CA SER A 61 -6.65 2.17 7.14
C SER A 61 -8.13 2.59 7.34
N PRO A 62 -8.60 3.71 6.75
CA PRO A 62 -10.03 3.94 6.63
C PRO A 62 -10.68 2.82 5.82
N ASP A 63 -12.00 2.77 5.84
CA ASP A 63 -12.74 1.99 4.85
C ASP A 63 -12.38 2.49 3.45
N ARG A 64 -12.12 1.53 2.57
CA ARG A 64 -11.56 1.75 1.22
C ARG A 64 -12.31 0.87 0.25
N ASP A 65 -12.61 1.44 -0.91
CA ASP A 65 -13.19 0.68 -2.00
C ASP A 65 -12.13 -0.09 -2.81
N VAL A 66 -12.55 -0.81 -3.84
CA VAL A 66 -11.65 -1.54 -4.75
C VAL A 66 -10.62 -0.59 -5.38
N ARG A 67 -11.04 0.59 -5.82
CA ARG A 67 -10.19 1.56 -6.53
C ARG A 67 -9.09 2.06 -5.62
N ASP A 68 -9.41 2.40 -4.38
CA ASP A 68 -8.45 2.83 -3.36
C ASP A 68 -7.38 1.76 -3.13
N TRP A 69 -7.79 0.49 -2.97
CA TRP A 69 -6.86 -0.60 -2.78
C TRP A 69 -5.99 -0.86 -4.01
N VAL A 70 -6.55 -0.83 -5.21
CA VAL A 70 -5.79 -0.95 -6.47
C VAL A 70 -4.70 0.12 -6.50
N GLN A 71 -5.03 1.38 -6.22
CA GLN A 71 -4.06 2.47 -6.25
C GLN A 71 -2.92 2.26 -5.24
N ILE A 72 -3.24 1.86 -4.00
CA ILE A 72 -2.25 1.64 -2.94
C ILE A 72 -1.32 0.48 -3.30
N ILE A 73 -1.88 -0.66 -3.69
CA ILE A 73 -1.10 -1.86 -3.94
C ILE A 73 -0.31 -1.70 -5.23
N ALA A 74 -0.87 -1.11 -6.29
CA ALA A 74 -0.12 -0.80 -7.51
C ALA A 74 1.03 0.18 -7.27
N PHE A 75 0.81 1.22 -6.44
CA PHE A 75 1.87 2.15 -6.07
C PHE A 75 2.99 1.47 -5.30
N ALA A 76 2.67 0.57 -4.37
CA ALA A 76 3.66 -0.20 -3.65
C ALA A 76 4.39 -1.19 -4.59
N ASN A 77 3.66 -1.84 -5.48
CA ASN A 77 4.19 -2.85 -6.41
C ASN A 77 5.07 -2.27 -7.55
N ARG A 78 5.07 -0.94 -7.75
CA ARG A 78 5.73 -0.28 -8.90
C ARG A 78 7.25 -0.51 -8.98
N LYS A 79 7.92 -0.59 -7.83
CA LYS A 79 9.39 -0.66 -7.76
C LYS A 79 9.89 -2.11 -7.77
N GLU A 80 9.32 -2.93 -6.90
CA GLU A 80 9.85 -4.28 -6.62
C GLU A 80 9.03 -5.41 -7.24
N LYS A 81 7.82 -5.13 -7.75
CA LYS A 81 6.91 -6.13 -8.35
C LYS A 81 6.74 -7.38 -7.47
N PHE A 82 6.47 -7.19 -6.18
CA PHE A 82 6.37 -8.25 -5.19
C PHE A 82 5.11 -9.13 -5.32
N ILE A 83 4.09 -8.72 -6.07
CA ILE A 83 2.94 -9.57 -6.44
C ILE A 83 2.55 -9.40 -7.92
N THR A 84 1.94 -10.44 -8.47
CA THR A 84 1.29 -10.48 -9.77
C THR A 84 -0.04 -9.71 -9.77
N LYS A 85 -0.64 -9.52 -10.95
CA LYS A 85 -1.97 -8.89 -11.08
C LYS A 85 -3.05 -9.78 -10.47
N GLU A 86 -2.94 -11.09 -10.66
CA GLU A 86 -3.87 -12.09 -10.15
C GLU A 86 -3.84 -12.13 -8.62
N GLU A 87 -2.65 -12.10 -8.02
CA GLU A 87 -2.49 -11.98 -6.56
C GLU A 87 -3.02 -10.66 -6.02
N MET A 88 -2.80 -9.55 -6.72
CA MET A 88 -3.37 -8.26 -6.35
C MET A 88 -4.90 -8.32 -6.29
N VAL A 89 -5.54 -8.90 -7.31
CA VAL A 89 -7.01 -9.08 -7.34
C VAL A 89 -7.46 -9.91 -6.13
N ALA A 90 -6.83 -11.07 -5.89
CA ALA A 90 -7.16 -11.94 -4.76
C ALA A 90 -6.99 -11.23 -3.40
N VAL A 91 -5.92 -10.44 -3.23
CA VAL A 91 -5.68 -9.64 -2.02
C VAL A 91 -6.78 -8.60 -1.82
N ILE A 92 -7.17 -7.89 -2.87
CA ILE A 92 -8.19 -6.83 -2.78
C ILE A 92 -9.56 -7.43 -2.44
N GLU A 93 -9.98 -8.48 -3.15
CA GLU A 93 -11.22 -9.20 -2.86
C GLU A 93 -11.25 -9.71 -1.42
N TRP A 94 -10.13 -10.28 -0.95
CA TRP A 94 -10.03 -10.76 0.41
C TRP A 94 -10.13 -9.63 1.43
N LEU A 95 -9.48 -8.48 1.20
CA LEU A 95 -9.53 -7.32 2.08
C LEU A 95 -10.94 -6.72 2.19
N GLN A 96 -11.74 -6.74 1.13
CA GLN A 96 -13.11 -6.20 1.18
C GLN A 96 -14.00 -6.97 2.14
N VAL A 97 -13.83 -8.29 2.22
CA VAL A 97 -14.70 -9.17 3.01
C VAL A 97 -14.11 -9.46 4.39
N ASN A 98 -12.80 -9.70 4.47
CA ASN A 98 -12.18 -10.36 5.62
C ASN A 98 -11.17 -9.47 6.36
N ARG A 99 -10.97 -8.21 5.97
CA ARG A 99 -9.97 -7.32 6.60
C ARG A 99 -10.13 -7.21 8.12
N LYS A 100 -11.36 -7.28 8.64
CA LYS A 100 -11.65 -7.25 10.08
C LYS A 100 -11.11 -8.47 10.84
N GLU A 101 -10.76 -9.56 10.15
CA GLU A 101 -10.10 -10.72 10.74
C GLU A 101 -8.60 -10.51 11.01
N LEU A 102 -8.00 -9.48 10.43
CA LEU A 102 -6.59 -9.16 10.65
C LEU A 102 -6.39 -8.64 12.07
N LYS A 103 -5.38 -9.15 12.76
CA LYS A 103 -5.01 -8.73 14.10
C LYS A 103 -3.80 -7.79 14.04
N PRO A 104 -3.79 -6.70 14.81
CA PRO A 104 -2.66 -5.79 14.84
C PRO A 104 -1.41 -6.53 15.31
N ALA A 105 -0.29 -6.23 14.68
CA ALA A 105 1.01 -6.62 15.21
C ALA A 105 1.25 -5.85 16.51
N PRO A 106 1.82 -6.51 17.54
CA PRO A 106 2.29 -5.80 18.72
C PRO A 106 3.31 -4.75 18.28
N VAL A 107 3.25 -3.61 18.95
CA VAL A 107 4.19 -2.52 18.77
C VAL A 107 4.98 -2.47 20.06
N ASP A 108 6.29 -2.67 19.97
CA ASP A 108 7.18 -2.45 21.11
C ASP A 108 7.27 -0.94 21.34
N LEU A 109 6.45 -0.44 22.27
CA LEU A 109 6.41 0.99 22.57
C LEU A 109 7.70 1.45 23.22
N ASP A 110 8.42 0.59 23.94
CA ASP A 110 9.67 0.98 24.59
C ASP A 110 10.78 1.12 23.56
N GLU A 111 10.87 0.22 22.59
CA GLU A 111 11.74 0.36 21.43
C GLU A 111 11.38 1.62 20.62
N LEU A 112 10.10 1.80 20.28
CA LEU A 112 9.65 2.92 19.44
C LEU A 112 9.72 4.29 20.12
N THR A 113 9.86 4.34 21.44
CA THR A 113 9.95 5.59 22.20
C THR A 113 11.30 5.78 22.86
N ASN A 114 12.27 4.93 22.55
CA ASN A 114 13.62 5.08 23.03
C ASN A 114 14.19 6.43 22.58
N GLY A 115 14.76 7.19 23.52
CA GLY A 115 15.29 8.54 23.28
C GLY A 115 14.22 9.65 23.20
N PHE A 116 12.94 9.35 23.43
CA PHE A 116 11.95 10.39 23.72
C PHE A 116 11.94 10.73 25.20
N ASP A 117 11.78 12.00 25.51
CA ASP A 117 11.43 12.42 26.86
C ASP A 117 10.06 11.85 27.27
N PRO A 118 9.77 11.73 28.58
CA PRO A 118 8.52 11.15 29.06
C PRO A 118 7.26 11.84 28.53
N ALA A 119 7.28 13.17 28.35
CA ALA A 119 6.12 13.91 27.87
C ALA A 119 5.85 13.61 26.39
N MET A 120 6.89 13.55 25.57
CA MET A 120 6.78 13.15 24.16
C MET A 120 6.30 11.71 24.03
N LYS A 121 6.83 10.78 24.85
CA LYS A 121 6.35 9.40 24.90
C LYS A 121 4.85 9.33 25.20
N GLU A 122 4.39 9.99 26.26
CA GLU A 122 2.98 10.02 26.62
C GLU A 122 2.11 10.61 25.49
N PHE A 123 2.55 11.73 24.92
CA PHE A 123 1.86 12.38 23.82
C PHE A 123 1.68 11.46 22.62
N LEU A 124 2.73 10.77 22.18
CA LEU A 124 2.70 9.89 21.00
C LEU A 124 1.83 8.65 21.21
N VAL A 125 1.89 8.05 22.41
CA VAL A 125 1.07 6.90 22.79
C VAL A 125 -0.40 7.30 22.85
N LYS A 126 -0.73 8.36 23.58
CA LYS A 126 -2.10 8.89 23.73
C LYS A 126 -2.73 9.21 22.37
N ASN A 127 -1.95 9.75 21.45
CA ASN A 127 -2.40 10.16 20.13
C ASN A 127 -2.28 9.09 19.05
N LYS A 128 -1.82 7.89 19.42
CA LYS A 128 -1.72 6.71 18.55
C LYS A 128 -0.78 6.91 17.34
N CYS A 129 0.20 7.79 17.46
CA CYS A 129 1.13 8.14 16.38
C CYS A 129 2.02 6.95 15.97
N LEU A 130 2.27 6.03 16.90
CA LEU A 130 3.16 4.88 16.76
C LEU A 130 2.46 3.60 16.28
N MET A 131 1.14 3.65 16.04
CA MET A 131 0.40 2.45 15.61
C MET A 131 0.80 1.97 14.21
N CYS A 132 1.27 2.87 13.35
CA CYS A 132 1.48 2.62 11.92
C CYS A 132 2.92 2.85 11.44
N HIS A 133 3.77 3.50 12.24
CA HIS A 133 5.14 3.89 11.89
C HIS A 133 6.01 3.84 13.14
N THR A 134 7.32 3.67 12.98
CA THR A 134 8.29 3.79 14.08
C THR A 134 8.42 5.24 14.55
N GLY A 135 8.90 5.44 15.78
CA GLY A 135 9.16 6.75 16.37
C GLY A 135 10.19 7.58 15.60
N ASP A 136 11.18 6.94 14.97
CA ASP A 136 12.27 7.59 14.24
C ASP A 136 11.78 8.60 13.20
N ARG A 137 10.68 8.28 12.51
CA ARG A 137 10.11 9.16 11.48
C ARG A 137 9.59 10.47 12.06
N ILE A 138 9.12 10.44 13.31
CA ILE A 138 8.66 11.60 14.05
C ILE A 138 9.86 12.35 14.61
N GLN A 139 10.81 11.65 15.21
CA GLN A 139 12.02 12.25 15.79
C GLN A 139 12.85 13.02 14.75
N GLN A 140 13.03 12.48 13.55
CA GLN A 140 13.75 13.12 12.45
C GLN A 140 13.10 14.42 11.93
N LYS A 141 11.92 14.79 12.42
CA LYS A 141 11.14 15.94 11.96
C LYS A 141 10.65 16.84 13.09
N ALA A 142 10.57 16.32 14.31
CA ALA A 142 10.14 17.09 15.47
C ALA A 142 11.15 18.20 15.72
N GLY A 143 10.66 19.41 16.02
CA GLY A 143 11.51 20.59 16.18
C GLY A 143 12.11 21.17 14.90
N LEU A 144 12.11 20.42 13.79
CA LEU A 144 12.62 20.88 12.49
C LEU A 144 11.55 21.45 11.57
N LEU A 145 10.31 20.97 11.70
CA LEU A 145 9.18 21.46 10.92
C LEU A 145 8.38 22.48 11.71
N SER A 146 7.89 23.50 11.01
CA SER A 146 6.94 24.46 11.56
C SER A 146 5.61 23.81 11.96
N ALA A 147 4.86 24.47 12.84
CA ALA A 147 3.52 24.02 13.23
C ALA A 147 2.61 23.87 11.99
N GLN A 148 2.72 24.76 11.00
CA GLN A 148 1.92 24.67 9.77
C GLN A 148 2.25 23.41 8.95
N GLU A 149 3.53 23.08 8.81
CA GLU A 149 3.96 21.87 8.11
C GLU A 149 3.50 20.59 8.83
N TRP A 150 3.61 20.59 10.17
CA TRP A 150 3.09 19.51 11.00
C TRP A 150 1.58 19.37 10.89
N GLN A 151 0.83 20.46 10.89
CA GLN A 151 -0.62 20.43 10.74
C GLN A 151 -1.01 19.78 9.40
N GLY A 152 -0.28 20.07 8.32
CA GLY A 152 -0.47 19.41 7.03
C GLY A 152 -0.20 17.90 7.09
N ILE A 153 0.86 17.47 7.79
CA ILE A 153 1.18 16.05 8.00
C ILE A 153 0.07 15.36 8.80
N LEU A 154 -0.31 15.92 9.94
CA LEU A 154 -1.31 15.36 10.85
C LEU A 154 -2.69 15.29 10.21
N SER A 155 -3.06 16.28 9.39
CA SER A 155 -4.31 16.26 8.61
C SER A 155 -4.33 15.08 7.63
N ARG A 156 -3.23 14.85 6.89
CA ARG A 156 -3.11 13.67 6.01
C ARG A 156 -3.10 12.35 6.79
N MET A 157 -2.55 12.33 8.00
CA MET A 157 -2.59 11.16 8.87
C MET A 157 -4.02 10.86 9.32
N LYS A 158 -4.80 11.85 9.77
CA LYS A 158 -6.21 11.66 10.16
C LYS A 158 -7.06 11.15 9.00
N LEU A 159 -6.84 11.64 7.78
CA LEU A 159 -7.52 11.10 6.58
C LEU A 159 -7.22 9.60 6.36
N LYS A 160 -6.02 9.15 6.73
CA LYS A 160 -5.57 7.75 6.58
C LYS A 160 -5.75 6.90 7.83
N GLY A 161 -6.17 7.49 8.94
CA GLY A 161 -6.41 6.83 10.21
C GLY A 161 -7.36 7.68 11.05
N PRO A 162 -8.68 7.58 10.82
CA PRO A 162 -9.67 8.45 11.47
C PRO A 162 -9.66 8.37 13.01
N GLY A 163 -9.12 7.30 13.58
CA GLY A 163 -8.95 7.14 15.03
C GLY A 163 -7.71 7.82 15.63
N LEU A 164 -6.86 8.46 14.81
CA LEU A 164 -5.70 9.23 15.26
C LEU A 164 -6.13 10.56 15.87
N LEU A 165 -5.41 11.01 16.90
CA LEU A 165 -5.64 12.31 17.54
C LEU A 165 -7.08 12.47 18.09
N LYS A 166 -7.74 11.39 18.52
CA LYS A 166 -9.15 11.41 18.96
C LYS A 166 -9.41 12.37 20.15
N GLY A 167 -8.37 12.68 20.93
CA GLY A 167 -8.43 13.61 22.07
C GLY A 167 -7.57 14.86 21.94
N THR A 168 -6.97 15.12 20.77
CA THR A 168 -6.07 16.26 20.55
C THR A 168 -6.37 16.87 19.18
N SER A 169 -6.50 18.19 19.10
CA SER A 169 -6.69 18.86 17.82
C SER A 169 -5.39 18.84 17.00
N ALA A 170 -5.48 18.90 15.67
CA ALA A 170 -4.29 18.79 14.81
C ALA A 170 -3.35 19.99 14.98
N ASP A 171 -3.89 21.16 15.27
CA ASP A 171 -3.20 22.39 15.67
C ASP A 171 -2.39 22.19 16.97
N LYS A 172 -3.01 21.75 18.07
CA LYS A 172 -2.29 21.49 19.34
C LYS A 172 -1.20 20.45 19.18
N ALA A 173 -1.48 19.39 18.44
CA ALA A 173 -0.50 18.35 18.17
C ALA A 173 0.66 18.86 17.30
N ALA A 174 0.37 19.74 16.33
CA ALA A 174 1.39 20.32 15.48
C ALA A 174 2.29 21.29 16.24
N ASP A 175 1.70 22.14 17.09
CA ASP A 175 2.42 23.08 17.93
C ASP A 175 3.36 22.37 18.92
N TYR A 176 2.89 21.27 19.52
CA TYR A 176 3.72 20.43 20.37
C TYR A 176 4.92 19.83 19.61
N LEU A 177 4.68 19.27 18.42
CA LEU A 177 5.74 18.63 17.62
C LEU A 177 6.72 19.64 16.99
N SER A 178 6.31 20.88 16.74
CA SER A 178 7.22 21.94 16.25
C SER A 178 8.12 22.50 17.35
N ASN A 179 7.68 22.45 18.61
CA ASN A 179 8.38 23.09 19.72
C ASN A 179 9.05 22.10 20.69
N VAL A 180 9.23 20.83 20.31
CA VAL A 180 9.77 19.79 21.21
C VAL A 180 11.10 20.19 21.85
N HIS A 181 12.00 20.86 21.11
CA HIS A 181 13.30 21.27 21.63
C HIS A 181 13.23 22.43 22.64
N ILE A 182 12.15 23.21 22.63
CA ILE A 182 11.93 24.35 23.55
C ILE A 182 11.22 23.86 24.84
N GLN A 183 10.61 22.67 24.80
CA GLN A 183 9.87 22.09 25.93
C GLN A 183 10.75 21.22 26.84
N ILE A 184 11.99 20.94 26.42
CA ILE A 184 13.01 20.31 27.25
C ILE A 184 13.80 21.44 27.91
N PRO A 185 13.93 21.49 29.25
CA PRO A 185 14.75 22.50 29.91
C PRO A 185 16.16 22.44 29.34
N ASP A 186 16.60 23.56 28.77
CA ASP A 186 17.82 23.70 28.00
C ASP A 186 19.05 23.12 28.72
N ASP A 187 19.54 21.98 28.23
CA ASP A 187 20.98 21.68 28.25
C ASP A 187 21.76 22.66 27.34
N PHE A 188 21.05 23.51 26.59
CA PHE A 188 21.60 24.57 25.77
C PHE A 188 22.26 25.68 26.60
N GLU A 189 21.66 26.13 27.71
CA GLU A 189 22.33 27.10 28.60
C GLU A 189 23.59 26.49 29.23
N GLU A 190 23.54 25.21 29.63
CA GLU A 190 24.68 24.48 30.17
C GLU A 190 25.78 24.26 29.12
N SER A 191 25.40 23.92 27.89
CA SER A 191 26.32 23.72 26.76
C SER A 191 26.93 25.03 26.28
N VAL A 192 26.16 26.13 26.25
CA VAL A 192 26.66 27.48 25.94
C VAL A 192 27.61 27.96 27.05
N LYS A 193 27.31 27.65 28.31
CA LYS A 193 28.17 27.97 29.45
C LYS A 193 29.48 27.18 29.39
N ASP A 194 29.42 25.86 29.19
CA ASP A 194 30.60 24.99 29.07
C ASP A 194 31.49 25.39 27.89
N THR A 195 30.88 25.79 26.77
CA THR A 195 31.61 26.31 25.60
C THR A 195 32.27 27.67 25.90
N LYS A 196 31.57 28.59 26.57
CA LYS A 196 32.13 29.90 26.96
C LYS A 196 33.29 29.74 27.94
N ASP A 197 33.13 28.89 28.95
CA ASP A 197 34.16 28.65 29.96
C ASP A 197 35.43 28.07 29.30
N LYS A 198 35.30 27.08 28.40
CA LYS A 198 36.42 26.53 27.64
C LYS A 198 37.13 27.55 26.74
N CYS A 199 36.40 28.50 26.14
CA CYS A 199 36.99 29.57 25.34
C CYS A 199 37.67 30.67 26.16
N ILE A 200 37.30 30.85 27.44
CA ILE A 200 37.92 31.84 28.34
C ILE A 200 39.24 31.31 28.93
N TYR A 201 39.36 30.02 29.20
CA TYR A 201 40.59 29.41 29.74
C TYR A 201 41.65 29.04 28.69
N SER A 202 41.44 29.40 27.42
CA SER A 202 42.36 29.13 26.31
C SER A 202 43.04 30.39 25.73
N GLN A 203 42.93 31.53 26.43
CA GLN A 203 43.77 32.74 26.23
C GLN A 203 44.75 32.89 27.39
#